data_AF-A0A2E0QPU7-F1
#
_entry.id   AF-A0A2E0QPU7-F1
#
_cell.length_a   1.000
_cell.length_b   1.000
_cell.length_c   1.000
_cell.angle_alpha   90.00
_cell.angle_beta   90.00
_cell.angle_gamma   90.00
#
_symmetry.space_group_name_H-M   'P 1'
#
loop_
_entity.id
_entity.type
_entity.pdbx_description
1 polymer ?
#
loop_
_entity_poly.entity_id
_entity_poly.type
_entity_poly.pdbx_seq_one_letter_code
_entity_poly.pdbx_strand_id
1 'polypeptide(L)'
;MSFCTQCGSQLGQGARFCGSCGARVQQQGSPPPVRKGPATPPPVPSSNGETPTLPKWVLVLFWIIALAGLLFAFLEYGGRPINHLRP
;
A
#
# COMPACT_ATOMS: atom_id res chain seq x y z
N MET A 1 7.06 27.51 -23.69
CA MET A 1 7.56 26.40 -22.84
C MET A 1 6.97 26.59 -21.47
N SER A 2 6.33 25.58 -20.89
CA SER A 2 5.70 25.69 -19.56
C SER A 2 6.60 25.06 -18.51
N PHE A 3 6.58 25.58 -17.29
CA PHE A 3 7.32 25.06 -16.15
C PHE A 3 6.35 24.58 -15.06
N CYS A 4 6.79 23.63 -14.26
CA CYS A 4 6.00 23.09 -13.17
C CYS A 4 5.83 24.14 -12.08
N THR A 5 4.60 24.40 -11.64
CA THR A 5 4.33 25.30 -10.51
C THR A 5 4.75 24.71 -9.16
N GLN A 6 5.05 23.42 -9.10
CA GLN A 6 5.45 22.74 -7.86
C GLN A 6 6.97 22.61 -7.72
N CYS A 7 7.70 22.34 -8.80
CA CYS A 7 9.15 22.10 -8.74
C CYS A 7 9.99 22.93 -9.71
N GLY A 8 9.37 23.76 -10.56
CA GLY A 8 10.07 24.57 -11.55
C GLY A 8 10.67 23.80 -12.73
N SER A 9 10.49 22.47 -12.81
CA SER A 9 11.02 21.70 -13.95
C SER A 9 10.29 22.01 -15.26
N GLN A 10 10.97 21.81 -16.38
CA GLN A 10 10.40 22.05 -17.70
C GLN A 10 9.36 20.98 -18.05
N LEU A 11 8.16 21.42 -18.45
CA LEU A 11 7.09 20.55 -18.91
C LEU A 11 7.14 20.42 -20.42
N GLY A 12 7.05 19.17 -20.90
CA GLY A 12 6.83 18.87 -22.30
C GLY A 12 5.49 19.43 -22.80
N GLN A 13 5.42 19.77 -24.09
CA GLN A 13 4.16 20.18 -24.72
C GLN A 13 3.14 19.04 -24.60
N GLY A 14 1.96 19.33 -24.04
CA GLY A 14 0.95 18.28 -23.82
C GLY A 14 1.20 17.38 -22.60
N ALA A 15 2.20 17.64 -21.75
CA ALA A 15 2.40 16.91 -20.51
C ALA A 15 1.25 17.16 -19.52
N ARG A 16 0.56 16.09 -19.09
CA ARG A 16 -0.51 16.13 -18.07
C ARG A 16 0.02 16.05 -16.64
N PHE A 17 1.26 15.61 -16.49
CA PHE A 17 1.95 15.43 -15.22
C PHE A 17 3.40 15.85 -15.39
N CYS A 18 4.00 16.39 -14.33
CA CYS A 18 5.40 16.71 -14.29
C CYS A 18 6.23 15.43 -14.16
N GLY A 19 7.16 15.18 -15.10
CA GLY A 19 8.06 14.02 -15.04
C GLY A 19 9.12 14.09 -13.93
N SER A 20 9.32 15.26 -13.32
CA SER A 20 10.35 15.46 -12.28
C SER A 20 9.80 15.35 -10.86
N CYS A 21 8.57 15.81 -10.59
CA CYS A 21 7.97 15.78 -9.25
C CYS A 21 6.62 15.05 -9.17
N GLY A 22 6.04 14.63 -10.30
CA GLY A 22 4.75 13.94 -10.34
C GLY A 22 3.52 14.85 -10.20
N ALA A 23 3.69 16.16 -10.00
CA ALA A 23 2.57 17.08 -9.88
C ALA A 23 1.69 17.12 -11.14
N ARG A 24 0.37 17.21 -10.97
CA ARG A 24 -0.57 17.37 -12.08
C ARG A 24 -0.39 18.73 -12.74
N VAL A 25 -0.36 18.74 -14.06
CA VAL A 25 -0.30 19.95 -14.88
C VAL A 25 -1.71 20.24 -15.35
N GLN A 26 -2.33 21.29 -14.84
CA GLN A 26 -3.63 21.75 -15.32
C GLN A 26 -3.47 22.34 -16.72
N GLN A 27 -3.77 21.54 -17.74
CA GLN A 27 -3.88 22.02 -19.11
C GLN A 27 -5.20 22.73 -19.29
N GLN A 28 -5.20 24.05 -19.07
CA GLN A 28 -6.28 24.91 -19.52
C GLN A 28 -6.02 25.23 -21.00
N GLY A 29 -6.83 24.72 -21.91
CA GLY A 29 -6.86 25.24 -23.29
C GLY A 29 -6.66 24.24 -24.43
N SER A 30 -7.27 23.07 -24.38
CA SER A 30 -7.59 22.33 -25.61
C SER A 30 -8.87 21.53 -25.36
N PRO A 31 -10.00 21.83 -26.03
CA PRO A 31 -11.14 20.94 -25.99
C PRO A 31 -10.69 19.57 -26.53
N PRO A 32 -11.01 18.47 -25.85
CA PRO A 32 -10.61 17.15 -26.31
C PRO A 32 -11.12 16.93 -27.73
N PRO A 33 -10.35 16.30 -28.64
CA PRO A 33 -10.90 15.85 -29.90
C PRO A 33 -12.05 14.89 -29.59
N VAL A 34 -13.28 15.36 -29.81
CA VAL A 34 -14.51 14.56 -29.71
C VAL A 34 -14.38 13.45 -30.75
N ARG A 35 -13.91 12.27 -30.31
CA ARG A 35 -13.97 11.05 -31.11
C ARG A 35 -15.45 10.68 -31.25
N LYS A 36 -16.03 10.93 -32.43
CA LYS A 36 -17.26 10.27 -32.84
C LYS A 36 -16.92 8.81 -33.15
N GLY A 37 -17.26 7.90 -32.24
CA GLY A 37 -17.15 6.45 -32.46
C GLY A 37 -17.19 5.66 -31.15
N PRO A 38 -18.15 4.73 -30.97
CA PRO A 38 -18.16 3.83 -29.83
C PRO A 38 -17.14 2.71 -30.09
N ALA A 39 -15.88 2.95 -29.72
CA ALA A 39 -14.98 1.86 -29.42
C ALA A 39 -15.14 1.59 -27.93
N THR A 40 -15.98 0.61 -27.60
CA THR A 40 -16.04 0.02 -26.27
C THR A 40 -14.59 -0.27 -25.86
N PRO A 41 -14.01 0.41 -24.86
CA PRO A 41 -12.73 -0.02 -24.35
C PRO A 41 -12.87 -1.49 -23.95
N PRO A 42 -11.87 -2.36 -24.23
CA PRO A 42 -11.90 -3.71 -23.66
C PRO A 42 -12.17 -3.58 -22.16
N PRO A 43 -12.99 -4.46 -21.57
CA PRO A 43 -13.29 -4.39 -20.15
C PRO A 43 -11.95 -4.32 -19.42
N VAL A 44 -11.65 -3.14 -18.86
CA VAL A 44 -10.47 -2.96 -18.03
C VAL A 44 -10.61 -4.00 -16.92
N PRO A 45 -9.63 -4.91 -16.73
CA PRO A 45 -9.67 -5.78 -15.56
C PRO A 45 -9.64 -4.83 -14.37
N SER A 46 -10.78 -4.76 -13.69
CA SER A 46 -10.94 -4.06 -12.43
C SER A 46 -9.91 -4.69 -11.50
N SER A 47 -8.75 -4.04 -11.34
CA SER A 47 -7.80 -4.37 -10.29
C SER A 47 -8.52 -4.03 -9.00
N ASN A 48 -9.35 -4.97 -8.56
CA ASN A 48 -10.00 -4.93 -7.27
C ASN A 48 -8.89 -4.64 -6.30
N GLY A 49 -8.96 -3.46 -5.68
CA GLY A 49 -8.20 -3.17 -4.50
C GLY A 49 -8.62 -4.20 -3.46
N GLU A 50 -7.97 -5.35 -3.49
CA GLU A 50 -7.60 -6.06 -2.29
C GLU A 50 -6.75 -5.06 -1.48
N THR A 51 -7.42 -4.13 -0.81
CA THR A 51 -6.96 -3.71 0.51
C THR A 51 -6.52 -4.99 1.19
N PRO A 52 -5.27 -5.12 1.69
CA PRO A 52 -4.82 -6.31 2.39
C PRO A 52 -5.67 -6.39 3.65
N THR A 53 -6.86 -6.96 3.50
CA THR A 53 -7.76 -7.32 4.57
C THR A 53 -6.98 -8.41 5.25
N LEU A 54 -6.27 -8.03 6.31
CA LEU A 54 -5.45 -8.93 7.10
C LEU A 54 -6.36 -10.12 7.40
N PRO A 55 -6.14 -11.24 6.70
CA PRO A 55 -7.25 -12.15 6.46
C PRO A 55 -7.56 -12.77 7.82
N LYS A 56 -8.84 -12.90 8.15
CA LYS A 56 -9.29 -13.08 9.54
C LYS A 56 -8.60 -14.26 10.26
N TRP A 57 -8.14 -15.26 9.51
CA TRP A 57 -7.31 -16.38 9.96
C TRP A 57 -5.89 -15.99 10.46
N VAL A 58 -5.28 -14.91 9.98
CA VAL A 58 -3.97 -14.42 10.44
C VAL A 58 -4.03 -13.90 11.88
N LEU A 59 -5.13 -13.24 12.25
CA LEU A 59 -5.36 -12.86 13.65
C LEU A 59 -5.51 -14.10 14.53
N VAL A 60 -6.26 -15.11 14.07
CA VAL A 60 -6.43 -16.39 14.77
C VAL A 60 -5.08 -17.10 14.94
N LEU A 61 -4.25 -17.17 13.89
CA LEU A 61 -2.93 -17.77 13.93
C LEU A 61 -2.00 -17.06 14.92
N PHE A 62 -2.01 -15.73 14.93
CA PHE A 62 -1.21 -14.92 15.86
C PHE A 62 -1.57 -15.22 17.32
N TRP A 63 -2.87 -15.27 17.66
CA TRP A 63 -3.33 -15.60 19.00
C TRP A 63 -2.97 -17.04 19.40
N ILE A 64 -3.07 -17.99 18.48
CA ILE A 64 -2.67 -19.40 18.73
C ILE A 64 -1.18 -19.50 19.03
N ILE A 65 -0.33 -18.85 18.23
CA ILE A 65 1.13 -18.86 18.43
C ILE A 65 1.49 -18.18 19.74
N ALA A 66 0.86 -17.06 20.07
CA ALA A 66 1.09 -16.37 21.34
C ALA A 66 0.68 -17.23 22.55
N LEU A 67 -0.48 -17.89 22.50
CA LEU A 67 -0.95 -18.78 23.57
C LEU A 67 -0.08 -20.03 23.71
N ALA A 68 0.29 -20.67 22.59
CA ALA A 68 1.16 -21.83 22.59
C ALA A 68 2.55 -21.47 23.12
N GLY A 69 3.12 -20.33 22.70
CA GLY A 69 4.39 -19.83 23.19
C GLY A 69 4.35 -19.48 24.67
N LEU A 70 3.30 -18.81 25.16
CA LEU A 70 3.12 -18.52 26.58
C LEU A 70 2.93 -19.79 27.42
N LEU A 71 2.17 -20.77 26.93
CA LEU A 71 1.99 -22.06 27.60
C LEU A 71 3.30 -22.83 27.65
N PHE A 72 4.04 -22.88 26.55
CA PHE A 72 5.32 -23.56 26.45
C PHE A 72 6.38 -22.90 27.36
N ALA A 73 6.46 -21.57 27.29
CA ALA A 73 7.28 -20.79 28.20
C ALA A 73 6.85 -21.02 29.65
N PHE A 74 5.57 -21.10 29.97
CA PHE A 74 5.12 -21.38 31.33
C PHE A 74 5.50 -22.80 31.79
N LEU A 75 5.47 -23.80 30.91
CA LEU A 75 5.92 -25.15 31.21
C LEU A 75 7.44 -25.23 31.41
N GLU A 76 8.24 -24.54 30.61
CA GLU A 76 9.70 -24.50 30.74
C GLU A 76 10.20 -23.56 31.85
N TYR A 77 9.64 -22.36 31.98
CA TYR A 77 10.01 -21.35 32.97
C TYR A 77 9.34 -21.59 34.32
N GLY A 78 8.09 -22.04 34.36
CA GLY A 78 7.40 -22.44 35.60
C GLY A 78 7.94 -23.75 36.20
N GLY A 79 8.73 -24.50 35.42
CA GLY A 79 9.43 -25.71 35.86
C GLY A 79 10.85 -25.49 36.38
N ARG A 80 11.40 -24.25 36.37
CA ARG A 80 12.72 -23.98 36.98
C ARG A 80 12.55 -23.54 38.44
N PRO A 81 12.71 -24.46 39.42
CA PRO A 81 12.63 -24.09 40.82
C PRO A 81 13.71 -23.05 41.14
N ILE A 82 13.26 -21.98 41.79
CA ILE A 82 14.06 -20.87 42.33
C ILE A 82 14.86 -21.36 43.55
N ASN A 83 15.60 -22.46 43.43
CA ASN A 83 16.31 -23.10 44.55
C ASN A 83 17.83 -23.06 44.35
N HIS A 84 18.33 -21.90 43.91
CA HIS A 84 19.77 -21.59 43.91
C HIS A 84 20.17 -20.46 44.87
N LEU A 85 19.26 -19.99 45.72
CA LEU A 85 19.63 -19.19 46.90
C LEU A 85 19.55 -20.07 48.16
N ARG A 86 20.57 -20.92 48.32
CA ARG A 86 20.97 -21.43 49.63
C ARG A 86 22.40 -20.94 49.86
N PRO A 87 22.62 -19.87 50.66
CA PRO A 87 23.96 -19.55 51.17
C PRO A 87 24.45 -20.62 52.14
#